data_AF-H5SHS7-F1
#
_entry.id   AF-H5SHS7-F1
#
_cell.length_a   1.000
_cell.length_b   1.000
_cell.length_c   1.000
_cell.angle_alpha   90.00
_cell.angle_beta   90.00
_cell.angle_gamma   90.00
#
_symmetry.space_group_name_H-M   'P 1'
#
loop_
_entity.id
_entity.type
_entity.pdbx_description
1 polymer ?
#
loop_
_entity_poly.entity_id
_entity_poly.type
_entity_poly.pdbx_seq_one_letter_code
_entity_poly.pdbx_strand_id
1 'polypeptide(L)'
;MAKKSVDRSGGLVEEPLDIKRLTELLIRYYGIDSGYYELAVEFGFAAGRAGPSEAEIVPTAFVGVQKVGLIRVEGPTPMSVDAAQLTLKQEGA
;
A
#
# COMPACT_ATOMS: atom_id res chain seq x y z
N MET A 1 30.55 -26.09 -7.23
CA MET A 1 29.30 -25.74 -7.94
C MET A 1 28.56 -24.70 -7.12
N ALA A 2 28.51 -23.44 -7.59
CA ALA A 2 27.86 -22.35 -6.88
C ALA A 2 26.38 -22.26 -7.26
N LYS A 3 25.50 -22.18 -6.26
CA LYS A 3 24.04 -22.10 -6.40
C LYS A 3 23.69 -20.73 -6.98
N LYS A 4 23.27 -20.70 -8.24
CA LYS A 4 22.80 -19.47 -8.91
C LYS A 4 21.54 -19.00 -8.21
N SER A 5 21.62 -17.89 -7.48
CA SER A 5 20.48 -17.22 -6.86
C SER A 5 19.53 -16.77 -7.97
N VAL A 6 18.28 -17.21 -7.89
CA VAL A 6 17.21 -16.77 -8.78
C VAL A 6 16.95 -15.29 -8.49
N ASP A 7 17.17 -14.46 -9.50
CA ASP A 7 16.79 -13.05 -9.49
C ASP A 7 15.26 -12.94 -9.43
N ARG A 8 14.74 -12.34 -8.36
CA ARG A 8 13.31 -12.17 -8.09
C ARG A 8 12.76 -10.83 -8.60
N SER A 9 13.57 -10.02 -9.30
CA SER A 9 13.13 -8.75 -9.86
C SER A 9 12.31 -8.95 -11.15
N GLY A 10 11.09 -9.46 -11.01
CA GLY A 10 10.14 -9.60 -12.11
C GLY A 10 9.60 -8.25 -12.62
N GLY A 11 10.46 -7.39 -13.16
CA GLY A 11 10.07 -6.10 -13.75
C GLY A 11 9.78 -4.97 -12.76
N LEU A 12 10.24 -5.07 -11.51
CA LEU A 12 10.20 -3.97 -10.55
C LEU A 12 11.21 -2.90 -10.95
N VAL A 13 10.79 -1.62 -10.94
CA VAL A 13 11.67 -0.49 -11.22
C VAL A 13 12.52 -0.13 -10.00
N GLU A 14 11.97 -0.27 -8.79
CA GLU A 14 12.61 -0.01 -7.49
C GLU A 14 11.99 -0.89 -6.40
N GLU A 15 12.56 -0.85 -5.19
CA GLU A 15 12.03 -1.58 -4.02
C GLU A 15 10.59 -1.15 -3.69
N PRO A 16 9.65 -2.09 -3.48
CA PRO A 16 8.27 -1.78 -3.12
C PRO A 16 8.17 -0.96 -1.83
N LEU A 17 7.25 0.01 -1.82
CA LEU A 17 6.97 0.79 -0.62
C LEU A 17 6.22 -0.06 0.41
N ASP A 18 6.67 -0.02 1.66
CA ASP A 18 5.87 -0.49 2.78
C ASP A 18 4.73 0.48 3.11
N ILE A 19 3.83 0.07 4.01
CA ILE A 19 2.66 0.85 4.44
C ILE A 19 3.08 2.24 4.93
N LYS A 20 4.14 2.33 5.74
CA LYS A 20 4.57 3.60 6.33
C LYS A 20 5.12 4.54 5.27
N ARG A 21 5.93 4.04 4.35
CA ARG A 21 6.52 4.82 3.25
C ARG A 21 5.47 5.27 2.25
N LEU A 22 4.47 4.43 1.96
CA LEU A 22 3.35 4.83 1.13
C LEU A 22 2.50 5.92 1.82
N THR A 23 2.27 5.81 3.14
CA THR A 23 1.61 6.87 3.92
C THR A 23 2.39 8.18 3.88
N GLU A 24 3.72 8.13 4.11
CA GLU A 24 4.60 9.31 4.01
C GLU A 24 4.54 9.96 2.61
N LEU A 25 4.54 9.14 1.55
CA LEU A 25 4.43 9.61 0.18
C LEU A 25 3.07 10.28 -0.09
N LEU A 26 1.97 9.67 0.36
CA LEU A 26 0.62 10.22 0.18
C LEU A 26 0.42 11.52 0.97
N ILE A 27 0.96 11.63 2.19
CA ILE A 27 0.94 12.88 2.98
C ILE A 27 1.61 14.01 2.20
N ARG A 28 2.79 13.74 1.62
CA ARG A 28 3.51 14.71 0.78
C ARG A 28 2.74 15.03 -0.51
N TYR A 29 2.22 14.00 -1.17
CA TYR A 29 1.47 14.14 -2.41
C TYR A 29 0.23 15.03 -2.23
N TYR A 30 -0.47 14.90 -1.09
CA TYR A 30 -1.63 15.73 -0.77
C TYR A 30 -1.30 17.09 -0.14
N GLY A 31 -0.02 17.40 0.12
CA GLY A 31 0.38 18.68 0.74
C GLY A 31 -0.16 18.86 2.16
N ILE A 32 -0.13 17.80 2.97
CA ILE A 32 -0.63 17.82 4.34
C ILE A 32 0.54 18.05 5.30
N ASP A 33 0.48 19.13 6.09
CA ASP A 33 1.59 19.54 6.97
C ASP A 33 1.39 19.18 8.45
N SER A 34 0.20 18.73 8.86
CA SER A 34 -0.07 18.45 10.27
C SER A 34 -1.12 17.37 10.50
N GLY A 35 -1.05 16.74 11.68
CA GLY A 35 -1.91 15.65 12.11
C GLY A 35 -1.27 14.27 11.93
N TYR A 36 -1.97 13.25 12.43
CA TYR A 36 -1.58 11.85 12.33
C TYR A 36 -2.43 11.14 11.28
N TYR A 37 -1.80 10.38 10.39
CA TYR A 37 -2.50 9.67 9.32
C TYR A 37 -2.04 8.22 9.20
N GLU A 38 -2.98 7.34 8.86
CA GLU A 38 -2.73 5.95 8.49
C GLU A 38 -3.11 5.73 7.03
N LEU A 39 -2.57 4.65 6.44
CA LEU A 39 -2.95 4.23 5.10
C LEU A 39 -4.40 3.71 5.10
N ALA A 40 -5.25 4.30 4.29
CA ALA A 40 -6.56 3.76 3.99
C ALA A 40 -6.47 2.86 2.74
N VAL A 41 -6.99 1.63 2.82
CA VAL A 41 -7.10 0.71 1.68
C VAL A 41 -8.56 0.32 1.51
N GLU A 42 -9.12 0.63 0.34
CA GLU A 42 -10.49 0.25 -0.01
C GLU A 42 -10.48 -1.10 -0.72
N PHE A 43 -11.07 -2.12 -0.09
CA PHE A 43 -11.27 -3.43 -0.70
C PHE A 43 -12.64 -3.52 -1.37
N GLY A 44 -12.66 -4.01 -2.61
CA GLY A 44 -13.86 -4.39 -3.32
C GLY A 44 -14.07 -5.89 -3.24
N PHE A 45 -15.30 -6.30 -2.93
CA PHE A 45 -15.71 -7.70 -2.91
C PHE A 45 -16.73 -7.95 -4.00
N ALA A 46 -16.49 -8.97 -4.81
CA ALA A 46 -17.43 -9.43 -5.83
C ALA A 46 -17.55 -10.95 -5.78
N ALA A 47 -18.69 -11.46 -6.22
CA ALA A 47 -18.91 -12.88 -6.42
C ALA A 47 -19.14 -13.16 -7.90
N GLY A 48 -18.63 -14.28 -8.39
CA GLY A 48 -18.82 -14.70 -9.76
C GLY A 48 -18.54 -16.18 -9.94
N ARG A 49 -18.40 -16.58 -11.20
CA ARG A 49 -18.13 -17.96 -11.61
C ARG A 49 -16.74 -17.98 -12.24
N ALA A 50 -15.82 -18.75 -11.67
CA ALA A 50 -14.48 -18.91 -12.19
C ALA A 50 -13.97 -20.34 -11.94
N GLY A 51 -13.01 -20.75 -12.76
CA GLY A 51 -12.39 -22.07 -12.71
C GLY A 51 -11.23 -22.14 -13.70
N PRO A 52 -10.28 -23.06 -13.52
CA PRO A 52 -9.14 -23.23 -14.43
C PRO A 52 -9.54 -23.75 -15.82
N SER A 53 -10.76 -24.29 -15.96
CA SER A 53 -11.36 -24.75 -17.21
C SER A 53 -12.90 -24.58 -17.19
N GLU A 54 -13.57 -24.74 -18.33
CA GLU A 54 -15.03 -24.64 -18.43
C GLU A 54 -15.76 -25.70 -17.60
N ALA A 55 -15.20 -26.91 -17.47
CA ALA A 55 -15.77 -28.00 -16.68
C ALA A 55 -15.61 -27.81 -15.17
N GLU A 56 -14.73 -26.91 -14.74
CA GLU A 56 -14.34 -26.70 -13.35
C GLU A 56 -14.79 -25.32 -12.80
N ILE A 57 -15.82 -24.73 -13.42
CA ILE A 57 -16.38 -23.45 -12.98
C ILE A 57 -17.17 -23.62 -11.68
N VAL A 58 -16.77 -22.87 -10.65
CA VAL A 58 -17.43 -22.86 -9.33
C VAL A 58 -17.72 -21.43 -8.86
N PRO A 59 -18.67 -21.24 -7.91
CA PRO A 59 -18.85 -19.97 -7.23
C PRO A 59 -17.52 -19.51 -6.60
N THR A 60 -17.12 -18.28 -6.92
CA THR A 60 -15.82 -17.72 -6.55
C THR A 60 -16.00 -16.31 -6.00
N ALA A 61 -15.28 -16.01 -4.92
CA ALA A 61 -15.15 -14.65 -4.40
C ALA A 61 -13.92 -13.97 -5.00
N PHE A 62 -14.07 -12.73 -5.44
CA PHE A 62 -13.01 -11.85 -5.89
C PHE A 62 -12.80 -10.76 -4.86
N VAL A 63 -11.54 -10.57 -4.46
CA VAL A 63 -11.12 -9.48 -3.58
C VAL A 63 -10.12 -8.64 -4.34
N GLY A 64 -10.45 -7.36 -4.54
CA GLY A 64 -9.58 -6.41 -5.22
C GLY A 64 -9.28 -5.22 -4.32
N VAL A 65 -8.09 -4.63 -4.47
CA VAL A 65 -7.81 -3.29 -3.94
C VAL A 65 -8.32 -2.28 -4.95
N GLN A 66 -9.25 -1.43 -4.54
CA GLN A 66 -9.88 -0.44 -5.42
C GLN A 66 -9.19 0.92 -5.30
N LYS A 67 -8.87 1.34 -4.08
CA LYS A 67 -8.27 2.64 -3.79
C LYS A 67 -7.29 2.56 -2.63
N VAL A 68 -6.33 3.48 -2.65
CA VAL A 68 -5.45 3.79 -1.51
C VAL A 68 -5.57 5.27 -1.17
N GLY A 69 -5.51 5.59 0.10
CA GLY A 69 -5.66 6.96 0.59
C GLY A 69 -5.12 7.12 1.99
N LEU A 70 -5.56 8.18 2.66
CA LEU A 70 -5.22 8.45 4.06
C LEU A 70 -6.48 8.50 4.90
N ILE A 71 -6.40 7.96 6.11
CA ILE A 71 -7.37 8.23 7.17
C ILE A 71 -6.68 9.04 8.25
N ARG A 72 -7.30 10.15 8.66
CA ARG A 72 -6.84 10.93 9.81
C ARG A 72 -7.20 10.20 11.09
N VAL A 73 -6.25 10.09 12.00
CA VAL A 73 -6.45 9.52 13.35
C VAL A 73 -6.25 10.61 14.41
N GLU A 74 -6.83 10.40 15.59
CA GLU A 74 -6.86 11.42 16.66
C GLU A 74 -5.49 11.65 17.32
N GLY A 75 -4.61 10.65 17.28
CA GLY A 75 -3.31 10.69 17.93
C GLY A 75 -2.35 9.64 17.40
N PRO A 76 -1.13 9.54 17.97
CA PRO A 76 -0.13 8.59 17.53
C PRO A 76 -0.57 7.15 17.79
N THR A 77 -0.51 6.34 16.74
CA THR A 77 -0.68 4.88 16.78
C THR A 77 0.60 4.21 16.24
N PRO A 78 0.77 2.89 16.40
CA PRO A 78 1.89 2.16 15.80
C PRO A 78 1.96 2.26 14.27
N MET A 79 0.84 2.57 13.60
CA MET A 79 0.74 2.63 12.13
C MET A 79 0.64 4.06 11.59
N SER A 80 0.40 5.03 12.46
CA SER A 80 0.25 6.43 12.07
C SER A 80 1.60 7.07 11.70
N VAL A 81 1.52 8.04 10.80
CA VAL A 81 2.61 8.94 10.45
C VAL A 81 2.24 10.35 10.86
N ASP A 82 3.14 11.01 11.60
CA ASP A 82 3.04 12.42 11.96
C ASP A 82 3.47 13.29 10.78
N ALA A 83 2.52 13.99 10.17
CA ALA A 83 2.78 14.85 9.02
C ALA A 83 3.76 15.99 9.35
N ALA A 84 3.72 16.54 10.57
CA ALA A 84 4.58 17.65 10.96
C ALA A 84 6.07 17.25 10.98
N GLN A 85 6.37 15.98 11.31
CA GLN A 85 7.73 15.46 11.30
C GLN A 85 8.29 15.29 9.88
N LEU A 86 7.43 15.19 8.86
CA LEU A 86 7.85 15.01 7.46
C LEU A 86 8.29 16.31 6.81
N THR A 87 7.68 17.44 7.18
CA THR A 87 8.03 18.79 6.69
C THR A 87 9.38 19.22 7.27
N LEU A 88 9.58 19.04 8.58
CA LEU A 88 10.86 19.35 9.25
C LEU A 88 12.05 18.57 8.69
N LYS A 89 11.83 17.34 8.21
CA LYS A 89 12.89 16.52 7.61
C LYS A 89 13.38 17.06 6.25
N GLN A 90 12.66 17.96 5.60
CA GLN A 90 13.07 18.52 4.30
C GLN A 90 13.82 19.84 4.40
N GLU A 91 13.64 20.62 5.46
CA GLU A 91 14.31 21.92 5.63
C GLU A 91 15.76 21.79 6.17
N GLY A 92 16.19 20.58 6.52
CA GLY A 92 17.54 20.30 7.03
C GLY A 92 18.42 19.44 6.10
N ALA A 93 18.10 19.33 4.81
CA ALA A 93 18.86 18.56 3.82
C ALA A 93 19.52 19.47 2.76
#